data_AF-A0A931PZP1-F1
#
_entry.id   AF-A0A931PZP1-F1
#
_cell.length_a   1.000
_cell.length_b   1.000
_cell.length_c   1.000
_cell.angle_alpha   90.00
_cell.angle_beta   90.00
_cell.angle_gamma   90.00
#
_symmetry.space_group_name_H-M   'P 1'
#
loop_
_entity.id
_entity.type
_entity.pdbx_description
1 polymer ?
#
loop_
_entity_poly.entity_id
_entity_poly.type
_entity_poly.pdbx_seq_one_letter_code
_entity_poly.pdbx_strand_id
1 'polypeptide(L)'
;MDDDFAKKYGLLTDEDLRRIDERMRKTEDEGLKNLLKHFDRIHDKLFTFNNILIGGYFALSKFTNSLSIWYILIPISNLAFLIYIEYRMVQKSKFESEITHKTKKEIDEWGKSINTTNLYSILSIFTTLAVTVFLLIHLL
;
A
#
# COMPACT_ATOMS: atom_id res chain seq x y z
N MET A 1 -24.65 36.59 -7.10
CA MET A 1 -25.72 36.84 -6.09
C MET A 1 -25.02 37.55 -4.95
N ASP A 2 -25.57 38.64 -4.41
CA ASP A 2 -24.85 39.44 -3.41
C ASP A 2 -24.70 38.65 -2.09
N ASP A 3 -23.50 38.58 -1.54
CA ASP A 3 -23.20 37.72 -0.38
C ASP A 3 -24.02 38.12 0.86
N ASP A 4 -24.40 39.40 0.96
CA ASP A 4 -25.31 39.91 2.00
C ASP A 4 -26.75 39.38 1.88
N PHE A 5 -27.22 39.11 0.65
CA PHE A 5 -28.52 38.49 0.42
C PHE A 5 -28.49 37.01 0.82
N ALA A 6 -27.45 36.27 0.43
CA ALA A 6 -27.30 34.86 0.80
C ALA A 6 -27.23 34.68 2.33
N LYS A 7 -26.43 35.52 3.00
CA LYS A 7 -26.23 35.49 4.45
C LYS A 7 -27.51 35.81 5.24
N LYS A 8 -28.34 36.72 4.72
CA LYS A 8 -29.63 37.11 5.33
C LYS A 8 -30.69 36.01 5.29
N TYR A 9 -30.65 35.13 4.28
CA TYR A 9 -31.59 34.01 4.11
C TYR A 9 -31.00 32.64 4.52
N GLY A 10 -29.81 32.62 5.12
CA GLY A 10 -29.15 31.39 5.56
C GLY A 10 -28.68 30.50 4.40
N LEU A 11 -28.48 31.07 3.22
CA LEU A 11 -27.96 30.38 2.03
C LEU A 11 -26.43 30.47 2.03
N LEU A 12 -25.77 29.43 1.50
CA LEU A 12 -24.32 29.41 1.33
C LEU A 12 -23.90 30.50 0.34
N THR A 13 -22.93 31.32 0.73
CA THR A 13 -22.31 32.32 -0.15
C THR A 13 -21.38 31.67 -1.17
N ASP A 14 -21.03 32.39 -2.24
CA ASP A 14 -20.03 31.90 -3.21
C ASP A 14 -18.66 31.71 -2.53
N GLU A 15 -18.36 32.52 -1.49
CA GLU A 15 -17.17 32.34 -0.66
C GLU A 15 -17.24 31.06 0.20
N ASP A 16 -18.40 30.74 0.78
CA ASP A 16 -18.59 29.50 1.54
C ASP A 16 -18.44 28.26 0.65
N LEU A 17 -19.01 28.30 -0.57
CA LEU A 17 -18.85 27.22 -1.56
C LEU A 17 -17.38 27.01 -1.95
N ARG A 18 -16.63 28.10 -2.16
CA ARG A 18 -15.18 28.01 -2.43
C ARG A 18 -14.40 27.43 -1.25
N ARG A 19 -14.72 27.83 -0.02
CA ARG A 19 -14.09 27.29 1.19
C ARG A 19 -14.41 25.80 1.39
N ILE A 20 -15.62 25.37 1.03
CA ILE A 20 -16.02 23.97 1.05
C ILE A 20 -15.23 23.17 0.00
N ASP A 21 -15.13 23.66 -1.24
CA ASP A 21 -14.34 22.99 -2.29
C ASP A 21 -12.86 22.86 -1.91
N GLU A 22 -12.26 23.92 -1.36
CA GLU A 22 -10.88 23.87 -0.86
C GLU A 22 -10.69 22.87 0.29
N ARG A 23 -11.65 22.77 1.21
CA ARG A 23 -11.61 21.77 2.30
C ARG A 23 -11.78 20.35 1.75
N MET A 24 -12.66 20.14 0.78
CA MET A 24 -12.84 18.85 0.14
C MET A 24 -11.56 18.40 -0.56
N ARG A 25 -10.93 19.26 -1.37
CA ARG A 25 -9.64 18.96 -2.01
C ARG A 25 -8.53 18.62 -1.02
N LYS A 26 -8.42 19.38 0.07
CA LYS A 26 -7.46 19.08 1.15
C LYS A 26 -7.75 17.73 1.82
N THR A 27 -9.03 17.41 2.03
CA THR A 27 -9.45 16.14 2.61
C THR A 27 -9.12 14.96 1.69
N GLU A 28 -9.31 15.13 0.37
CA GLU A 28 -8.90 14.14 -0.64
C GLU A 28 -7.38 13.93 -0.63
N ASP A 29 -6.59 15.01 -0.65
CA ASP A 29 -5.13 14.95 -0.60
C ASP A 29 -4.61 14.29 0.69
N GLU A 30 -5.19 14.65 1.83
CA GLU A 30 -4.88 14.03 3.13
C GLU A 30 -5.30 12.55 3.16
N GLY A 31 -6.45 12.21 2.57
CA GLY A 31 -6.93 10.84 2.42
C GLY A 31 -5.96 9.97 1.63
N LEU A 32 -5.46 10.48 0.49
CA LEU A 32 -4.46 9.78 -0.34
C LEU A 32 -3.13 9.59 0.41
N LYS A 33 -2.64 10.62 1.10
CA LYS A 33 -1.43 10.52 1.93
C LYS A 33 -1.58 9.49 3.05
N ASN A 34 -2.73 9.49 3.72
CA ASN A 34 -3.01 8.52 4.78
C ASN A 34 -3.08 7.10 4.24
N LEU A 35 -3.68 6.88 3.06
CA LEU A 35 -3.74 5.58 2.41
C LEU A 35 -2.34 5.02 2.10
N LEU A 36 -1.45 5.84 1.52
CA LEU A 36 -0.05 5.48 1.28
C LEU A 36 0.66 5.13 2.60
N LYS A 37 0.49 5.96 3.63
CA LYS A 37 1.09 5.72 4.96
C LYS A 37 0.61 4.42 5.60
N HIS A 38 -0.68 4.10 5.48
CA HIS A 38 -1.22 2.84 5.97
C HIS A 38 -0.65 1.65 5.21
N PHE A 39 -0.47 1.81 3.91
CA PHE A 39 0.10 0.79 3.06
C PHE A 39 1.56 0.50 3.40
N ASP A 40 2.40 1.53 3.52
CA ASP A 40 3.80 1.40 3.96
C ASP A 40 3.87 0.66 5.30
N ARG A 41 3.01 1.04 6.25
CA ARG A 41 2.95 0.40 7.57
C ARG A 41 2.55 -1.08 7.52
N ILE A 42 1.74 -1.50 6.55
CA ILE A 42 1.41 -2.92 6.35
C ILE A 42 2.62 -3.66 5.79
N HIS A 43 3.31 -3.09 4.81
CA HIS A 43 4.50 -3.69 4.22
C HIS A 43 5.64 -3.85 5.23
N ASP A 44 5.91 -2.84 6.06
CA ASP A 44 6.87 -2.92 7.15
C ASP A 44 6.58 -4.10 8.10
N LYS A 45 5.30 -4.28 8.44
CA LYS A 45 4.86 -5.39 9.30
C LYS A 45 5.03 -6.74 8.61
N LEU A 46 4.70 -6.85 7.31
CA LEU A 46 4.87 -8.09 6.54
C LEU A 46 6.35 -8.45 6.40
N PHE A 47 7.23 -7.48 6.15
CA PHE A 47 8.68 -7.68 6.12
C PHE A 47 9.22 -8.16 7.46
N THR A 48 8.85 -7.48 8.53
CA THR A 48 9.26 -7.85 9.90
C THR A 48 8.79 -9.26 10.22
N PHE A 49 7.54 -9.58 9.91
CA PHE A 49 6.98 -10.90 10.15
C PHE A 49 7.66 -11.99 9.31
N ASN A 50 7.92 -11.73 8.03
CA ASN A 50 8.65 -12.66 7.17
C ASN A 50 10.08 -12.93 7.70
N ASN A 51 10.79 -11.90 8.17
CA ASN A 51 12.09 -12.07 8.81
C ASN A 51 12.02 -12.90 10.10
N ILE A 52 10.96 -12.73 10.90
CA ILE A 52 10.70 -13.60 12.08
C ILE A 52 10.46 -15.05 11.64
N LEU A 53 9.73 -15.29 10.55
CA LEU A 53 9.52 -16.64 10.01
C LEU A 53 10.82 -17.29 9.55
N ILE A 54 11.70 -16.54 8.88
CA ILE A 54 13.04 -17.02 8.49
C ILE A 54 13.86 -17.38 9.74
N GLY A 55 13.87 -16.50 10.75
CA GLY A 55 14.57 -16.75 12.01
C GLY A 55 14.01 -17.96 12.77
N GLY A 56 12.69 -18.07 12.83
CA GLY A 56 12.00 -19.22 13.42
C GLY A 56 12.36 -20.53 12.69
N TYR A 57 12.33 -20.52 11.36
CA TYR A 57 12.74 -21.67 10.55
C TYR A 57 14.18 -22.10 10.83
N PHE A 58 15.13 -21.15 10.90
CA PHE A 58 16.53 -21.47 11.25
C PHE A 58 16.69 -22.01 12.67
N ALA A 59 15.89 -21.53 13.62
CA ALA A 59 15.89 -22.07 14.98
C ALA A 59 15.37 -23.52 14.97
N LEU A 60 14.24 -23.77 14.33
CA LEU A 60 13.59 -25.09 14.25
C LEU A 60 14.42 -26.12 13.49
N SER A 61 15.06 -25.74 12.38
CA SER A 61 15.88 -26.66 11.58
C SER A 61 17.06 -27.25 12.36
N LYS A 62 17.50 -26.60 13.45
CA LYS A 62 18.51 -27.16 14.36
C LYS A 62 17.96 -28.19 15.35
N PHE A 63 16.67 -28.14 15.68
CA PHE A 63 16.04 -29.06 16.63
C PHE A 63 15.38 -30.26 15.94
N THR A 64 14.99 -30.12 14.68
CA THR A 64 14.34 -31.18 13.90
C THR A 64 15.15 -31.56 12.66
N ASN A 65 15.71 -32.77 12.63
CA ASN A 65 16.42 -33.32 11.45
C ASN A 65 15.49 -33.60 10.24
N SER A 66 14.18 -33.42 10.38
CA SER A 66 13.17 -33.66 9.34
C SER A 66 12.97 -32.46 8.39
N LEU A 67 13.39 -31.26 8.78
CA LEU A 67 13.22 -30.06 7.96
C LEU A 67 14.36 -29.94 6.95
N SER A 68 14.05 -30.26 5.70
CA SER A 68 14.98 -30.07 4.57
C SER A 68 15.34 -28.60 4.43
N ILE A 69 16.64 -28.28 4.48
CA ILE A 69 17.19 -26.91 4.32
C ILE A 69 16.57 -26.15 3.14
N TRP A 70 16.17 -26.85 2.07
CA TRP A 70 15.55 -26.27 0.89
C TRP A 70 14.24 -25.51 1.17
N TYR A 71 13.49 -25.84 2.22
CA TYR A 71 12.25 -25.14 2.56
C TYR A 71 12.48 -23.69 3.02
N ILE A 72 13.71 -23.31 3.37
CA ILE A 72 14.04 -21.91 3.67
C ILE A 72 13.90 -20.99 2.44
N LEU A 73 13.99 -21.56 1.24
CA LEU A 73 13.80 -20.79 0.02
C LEU A 73 12.38 -20.23 -0.09
N ILE A 74 11.40 -20.83 0.59
CA ILE A 74 10.01 -20.37 0.57
C ILE A 74 9.86 -18.99 1.24
N PRO A 75 10.22 -18.78 2.51
CA PRO A 75 10.14 -17.45 3.11
C PRO A 75 11.10 -16.44 2.45
N ILE A 76 12.27 -16.87 1.96
CA ILE A 76 13.19 -16.01 1.19
C ILE A 76 12.56 -15.56 -0.14
N SER A 77 11.86 -16.46 -0.86
CA SER A 77 11.17 -16.10 -2.10
C SER A 77 10.02 -15.12 -1.84
N ASN A 78 9.31 -15.26 -0.72
CA ASN A 78 8.29 -14.30 -0.31
C ASN A 78 8.90 -12.95 0.09
N LEU A 79 10.08 -12.95 0.72
CA LEU A 79 10.83 -11.71 0.97
C LEU A 79 11.17 -11.00 -0.35
N ALA A 80 11.69 -11.73 -1.35
CA ALA A 80 11.98 -11.16 -2.66
C ALA A 80 10.72 -10.60 -3.35
N PHE A 81 9.58 -11.27 -3.20
CA PHE A 81 8.30 -10.79 -3.70
C PHE A 81 7.84 -9.51 -2.98
N LEU A 82 8.01 -9.42 -1.65
CA LEU A 82 7.73 -8.20 -0.90
C LEU A 82 8.60 -7.02 -1.36
N ILE A 83 9.91 -7.24 -1.55
CA ILE A 83 10.85 -6.23 -2.10
C ILE A 83 10.39 -5.76 -3.48
N TYR A 84 9.97 -6.69 -4.35
CA TYR A 84 9.50 -6.35 -5.69
C TYR A 84 8.27 -5.41 -5.66
N ILE A 85 7.34 -5.64 -4.73
CA ILE A 85 6.14 -4.80 -4.59
C ILE A 85 6.50 -3.41 -4.08
N GLU A 86 7.40 -3.32 -3.11
CA GLU A 86 7.90 -2.05 -2.60
C GLU A 86 8.62 -1.23 -3.68
N TYR A 87 9.42 -1.89 -4.52
CA TYR A 87 10.02 -1.26 -5.68
C TYR A 87 8.99 -0.69 -6.67
N ARG A 88 7.91 -1.42 -6.94
CA ARG A 88 6.81 -0.96 -7.81
C ARG A 88 6.08 0.25 -7.22
N MET A 89 5.91 0.26 -5.89
CA MET A 89 5.36 1.40 -5.17
C MET A 89 6.22 2.65 -5.28
N VAL A 90 7.54 2.53 -5.10
CA VAL A 90 8.45 3.67 -5.25
C VAL A 90 8.36 4.28 -6.65
N GLN A 91 8.21 3.46 -7.68
CA GLN A 91 7.99 3.96 -9.04
C GLN A 91 6.66 4.69 -9.19
N LYS A 92 5.60 4.22 -8.53
CA LYS A 92 4.31 4.92 -8.50
C LYS A 92 4.42 6.28 -7.81
N SER A 93 5.05 6.36 -6.65
CA SER A 93 5.23 7.63 -5.93
C SER A 93 6.07 8.64 -6.72
N LYS A 94 7.10 8.18 -7.44
CA LYS A 94 7.86 9.03 -8.35
C LYS A 94 6.99 9.60 -9.47
N PHE A 95 6.15 8.77 -10.07
CA PHE A 95 5.24 9.22 -11.12
C PHE A 95 4.21 10.23 -10.61
N GLU A 96 3.62 9.99 -9.43
CA GLU A 96 2.69 10.92 -8.78
C GLU A 96 3.37 12.26 -8.44
N SER A 97 4.65 12.24 -8.05
CA SER A 97 5.40 13.47 -7.74
C SER A 97 5.69 14.35 -8.97
N GLU A 98 5.66 13.78 -10.18
CA GLU A 98 5.88 14.48 -11.45
C GLU A 98 4.58 14.75 -12.22
N ILE A 99 3.41 14.45 -11.65
CA ILE A 99 2.13 14.45 -12.37
C ILE A 99 1.76 15.82 -12.96
N THR A 100 2.20 16.91 -12.31
CA THR A 100 2.01 18.31 -12.75
C THR A 100 2.77 18.65 -14.04
N HIS A 101 3.75 17.82 -14.43
CA HIS A 101 4.57 18.00 -15.63
C HIS A 101 4.19 17.04 -16.77
N LYS A 102 3.15 16.20 -16.60
CA LYS A 102 2.78 15.15 -17.57
C LYS A 102 1.44 15.45 -18.26
N THR A 103 1.29 14.92 -19.46
CA THR A 103 0.14 15.19 -20.34
C THR A 103 -1.10 14.42 -19.88
N LYS A 104 -2.32 14.94 -20.09
CA LYS A 104 -3.60 14.26 -19.75
C LYS A 104 -3.73 12.82 -20.29
N LYS A 105 -3.09 12.51 -21.42
CA LYS A 105 -3.03 11.15 -22.00
C LYS A 105 -2.18 10.17 -21.17
N GLU A 106 -1.07 10.66 -20.61
CA GLU A 106 -0.16 9.86 -19.77
C GLU A 106 -0.77 9.60 -18.39
N ILE A 107 -1.58 10.52 -17.89
CA ILE A 107 -2.31 10.40 -16.62
C ILE A 107 -3.38 9.29 -16.69
N ASP A 108 -4.09 9.18 -17.82
CA ASP A 108 -5.17 8.19 -18.00
C ASP A 108 -4.63 6.76 -18.21
N GLU A 109 -3.53 6.61 -18.96
CA GLU A 109 -2.82 5.32 -19.08
C GLU A 109 -2.22 4.86 -17.74
N TRP A 110 -1.75 5.80 -16.91
CA TRP A 110 -1.26 5.50 -15.57
C TRP A 110 -2.36 5.18 -14.56
N GLY A 111 -3.54 5.79 -14.68
CA GLY A 111 -4.70 5.45 -13.84
C GLY A 111 -5.07 3.97 -13.91
N LYS A 112 -4.97 3.35 -15.09
CA LYS A 112 -5.14 1.90 -15.27
C LYS A 112 -4.04 1.07 -14.59
N SER A 113 -2.80 1.57 -14.55
CA SER A 113 -1.65 0.96 -13.87
C SER A 113 -1.77 1.01 -12.33
N ILE A 114 -2.39 2.07 -11.78
CA ILE A 114 -2.59 2.25 -10.33
C ILE A 114 -3.54 1.20 -9.75
N ASN A 115 -4.59 0.82 -10.49
CA ASN A 115 -5.52 -0.23 -10.06
C ASN A 115 -4.80 -1.60 -9.91
N THR A 116 -3.81 -1.86 -10.77
CA THR A 116 -2.97 -3.06 -10.69
C THR A 116 -2.08 -3.03 -9.45
N THR A 117 -1.54 -1.87 -9.07
CA THR A 117 -0.71 -1.74 -7.84
C THR A 117 -1.49 -2.08 -6.57
N ASN A 118 -2.77 -1.70 -6.48
CA ASN A 118 -3.62 -2.07 -5.34
C ASN A 118 -3.95 -3.58 -5.30
N LEU A 119 -3.96 -4.26 -6.45
CA LEU A 119 -4.06 -5.71 -6.51
C LEU A 119 -2.80 -6.40 -5.97
N TYR A 120 -1.61 -5.89 -6.31
CA TYR A 120 -0.34 -6.43 -5.82
C TYR A 120 -0.19 -6.29 -4.30
N SER A 121 -0.66 -5.18 -3.75
CA SER A 121 -0.81 -4.96 -2.30
C SER A 121 -1.62 -6.05 -1.59
N ILE A 122 -2.76 -6.44 -2.16
CA ILE A 122 -3.59 -7.52 -1.61
C ILE A 122 -2.91 -8.88 -1.82
N LEU A 123 -2.25 -9.07 -2.96
CA LEU A 123 -1.47 -10.27 -3.25
C LEU A 123 -0.31 -10.46 -2.25
N SER A 124 0.36 -9.40 -1.78
CA SER A 124 1.45 -9.52 -0.80
C SER A 124 0.99 -10.05 0.56
N ILE A 125 -0.19 -9.63 0.99
CA ILE A 125 -0.84 -10.15 2.20
C ILE A 125 -1.16 -11.62 2.00
N PHE A 126 -1.72 -11.99 0.85
CA PHE A 126 -2.10 -13.36 0.53
C PHE A 126 -0.88 -14.30 0.42
N THR A 127 0.21 -13.88 -0.23
CA THR A 127 1.44 -14.70 -0.33
C THR A 127 2.10 -14.89 1.03
N THR A 128 2.13 -13.85 1.87
CA THR A 128 2.69 -13.93 3.22
C THR A 128 1.84 -14.85 4.11
N LEU A 129 0.51 -14.79 3.99
CA LEU A 129 -0.41 -15.71 4.66
C LEU A 129 -0.18 -17.16 4.20
N ALA A 130 -0.05 -17.39 2.89
CA ALA A 130 0.20 -18.71 2.31
C ALA A 130 1.53 -19.33 2.79
N VAL A 131 2.61 -18.55 2.84
CA VAL A 131 3.89 -18.99 3.41
C VAL A 131 3.78 -19.33 4.89
N THR A 132 2.99 -18.56 5.63
CA THR A 132 2.75 -18.81 7.06
C THR A 132 2.00 -20.12 7.27
N VAL A 133 0.93 -20.36 6.51
CA VAL A 133 0.17 -21.61 6.56
C VAL A 133 1.04 -22.80 6.17
N PHE A 134 1.85 -22.67 5.12
CA PHE A 134 2.79 -23.71 4.70
C PHE A 134 3.76 -24.09 5.83
N LEU A 135 4.36 -23.09 6.48
CA LEU A 135 5.26 -23.31 7.61
C LEU A 135 4.55 -23.97 8.78
N LEU A 136 3.34 -23.53 9.12
CA LEU A 136 2.56 -24.11 10.21
C LEU A 136 2.18 -25.57 9.96
N ILE A 137 1.79 -25.94 8.72
CA ILE A 137 1.48 -27.33 8.36
C ILE A 137 2.73 -28.22 8.45
N HIS A 138 3.91 -27.73 8.06
CA HIS A 138 5.15 -28.50 8.18
C HIS A 138 5.69 -28.57 9.61
N LEU A 139 5.18 -27.72 10.51
CA LEU A 139 5.59 -27.66 11.90
C LEU A 139 4.72 -28.54 12.82
N LEU A 140 3.48 -28.82 12.42
CA LEU A 140 2.47 -29.58 13.17
C LEU A 140 2.46 -31.06 12.75
#